data_AF-A0A6V8NLE2-F1
#
_entry.id   AF-A0A6V8NLE2-F1
#
_cell.length_a   1.000
_cell.length_b   1.000
_cell.length_c   1.000
_cell.angle_alpha   90.00
_cell.angle_beta   90.00
_cell.angle_gamma   90.00
#
_symmetry.space_group_name_H-M   'P 1'
#
loop_
_entity.id
_entity.type
_entity.pdbx_description
1 polymer ?
#
loop_
_entity_poly.entity_id
_entity_poly.type
_entity_poly.pdbx_seq_one_letter_code
_entity_poly.pdbx_strand_id
1 'polypeptide(L)'
;MGGLYFLLSLYFFGLHLKLIPVLIFGSSLIAIFFIDLRERRVPNRIVFPLYLVGVIFIALAYPERWMELMISSAVAGGLFLILALLVPGGMGMGDVKLAATMGIYLGYSVFPGLMIAFVTAALTGLFLILTRKKTRKDYIPFAPHLVLGAIISLFWGTQIMSAYKGLF
;
A
#
# COMPACT_ATOMS: atom_id res chain seq x y z
N MET A 1 -4.72 -4.20 16.61
CA MET A 1 -4.10 -4.11 15.26
C MET A 1 -2.60 -4.34 15.32
N GLY A 2 -1.81 -3.50 16.02
CA GLY A 2 -0.34 -3.62 16.05
C GLY A 2 0.21 -4.96 16.59
N GLY A 3 -0.35 -5.49 17.68
CA GLY A 3 0.11 -6.77 18.26
C GLY A 3 -0.11 -7.98 17.35
N LEU A 4 -1.27 -8.07 16.69
CA LEU A 4 -1.54 -9.14 15.71
C LEU A 4 -0.60 -9.04 14.50
N TYR A 5 -0.39 -7.81 14.00
CA TYR A 5 0.55 -7.57 12.91
C TYR A 5 1.98 -8.04 13.27
N PHE A 6 2.45 -7.69 14.47
CA PHE A 6 3.76 -8.12 14.97
C PHE A 6 3.90 -9.63 15.03
N LEU A 7 2.90 -10.34 15.57
CA LEU A 7 2.90 -11.81 15.64
C LEU A 7 2.90 -12.45 14.26
N LEU A 8 2.11 -11.93 13.31
CA LEU A 8 2.10 -12.40 11.93
C LEU A 8 3.44 -12.16 11.24
N SER A 9 4.07 -11.01 11.45
CA SER A 9 5.40 -10.71 10.91
C SER A 9 6.47 -11.67 11.44
N LEU A 10 6.43 -12.00 12.73
CA LEU A 10 7.33 -13.01 13.31
C LEU A 10 7.10 -14.40 12.71
N TYR A 11 5.84 -14.79 12.53
CA TYR A 11 5.48 -16.10 11.98
C TYR A 11 5.93 -16.28 10.52
N PHE A 12 5.72 -15.26 9.66
CA PHE A 12 6.05 -15.36 8.23
C PHE A 12 7.52 -15.09 7.90
N PHE A 13 8.15 -14.14 8.58
CA PHE A 13 9.51 -13.68 8.24
C PHE A 13 10.58 -14.16 9.21
N GLY A 14 10.20 -14.72 10.36
CA GLY A 14 11.14 -15.13 11.40
C GLY A 14 11.95 -13.97 12.00
N LEU A 15 12.93 -14.31 12.83
CA LEU A 15 13.89 -13.36 13.41
C LEU A 15 15.05 -13.14 12.43
N HIS A 16 14.78 -12.38 11.38
CA HIS A 16 15.80 -11.95 10.41
C HIS A 16 15.88 -10.41 10.36
N LEU A 17 17.01 -9.86 9.90
CA LEU A 17 17.17 -8.41 9.68
C LEU A 17 16.07 -7.81 8.77
N LYS A 18 15.48 -8.67 7.94
CA LYS A 18 14.34 -8.39 7.05
C LYS A 18 13.06 -8.02 7.81
N LEU A 19 12.94 -8.38 9.08
CA LEU A 19 11.78 -8.10 9.92
C LEU A 19 11.68 -6.61 10.26
N ILE A 20 12.81 -5.91 10.43
CA ILE A 20 12.85 -4.49 10.81
C ILE A 20 12.08 -3.59 9.83
N PRO A 21 12.39 -3.58 8.52
CA PRO A 21 11.65 -2.76 7.56
C PRO A 21 10.18 -3.18 7.44
N VAL A 22 9.88 -4.48 7.58
CA VAL A 22 8.51 -4.99 7.60
C VAL A 22 7.74 -4.35 8.76
N LEU A 23 8.27 -4.43 9.98
CA LEU A 23 7.64 -3.86 11.16
C LEU A 23 7.45 -2.34 11.04
N ILE A 24 8.45 -1.61 10.55
CA ILE A 24 8.36 -0.16 10.32
C ILE A 24 7.27 0.14 9.28
N PHE A 25 7.23 -0.62 8.18
CA PHE A 25 6.25 -0.46 7.12
C PHE A 25 4.83 -0.69 7.61
N GLY A 26 4.54 -1.86 8.19
CA GLY A 26 3.18 -2.15 8.61
C GLY A 26 2.70 -1.32 9.80
N SER A 27 3.58 -0.99 10.76
CA SER A 27 3.20 -0.07 11.85
C SER A 27 2.86 1.33 11.32
N SER A 28 3.63 1.84 10.34
CA SER A 28 3.34 3.11 9.68
C SER A 28 2.05 3.04 8.87
N LEU A 29 1.78 1.95 8.15
CA LEU A 29 0.53 1.75 7.43
C LEU A 29 -0.68 1.74 8.37
N ILE A 30 -0.59 1.06 9.51
CA ILE A 30 -1.65 1.05 10.52
C ILE A 30 -1.89 2.47 11.06
N ALA A 31 -0.83 3.24 11.33
CA ALA A 31 -0.97 4.64 11.74
C ALA A 31 -1.66 5.48 10.66
N ILE A 32 -1.24 5.35 9.39
CA ILE A 32 -1.84 6.04 8.24
C ILE A 32 -3.31 5.66 8.10
N PHE A 33 -3.68 4.39 8.27
CA PHE A 33 -5.06 3.93 8.20
C PHE A 33 -5.96 4.67 9.20
N PHE A 34 -5.55 4.77 10.47
CA PHE A 34 -6.34 5.46 11.49
C PHE A 34 -6.37 6.98 11.31
N ILE A 35 -5.25 7.58 10.90
CA ILE A 35 -5.17 9.02 10.62
C ILE A 35 -6.08 9.36 9.45
N ASP A 36 -6.06 8.56 8.39
CA ASP A 36 -6.89 8.81 7.22
C ASP A 36 -8.39 8.60 7.49
N LEU A 37 -8.76 7.56 8.25
CA LEU A 37 -10.16 7.38 8.66
C LEU A 37 -10.71 8.56 9.48
N ARG A 38 -9.86 9.19 10.31
CA ARG A 38 -10.25 10.31 11.17
C ARG A 38 -10.20 11.65 10.44
N GLU A 39 -9.13 11.89 9.70
CA GLU A 39 -8.74 13.21 9.18
C GLU A 39 -8.76 13.29 7.66
N ARG A 40 -9.02 12.18 6.95
CA ARG A 40 -9.05 12.06 5.48
C ARG A 40 -7.80 12.60 4.81
N ARG A 41 -6.64 12.36 5.43
CA ARG A 41 -5.34 12.79 4.94
C ARG A 41 -4.28 11.72 5.19
N VAL A 42 -3.35 11.63 4.25
CA VAL A 42 -2.13 10.85 4.40
C VAL A 42 -0.99 11.79 4.81
N PRO A 43 -0.44 11.67 6.03
CA PRO A 43 0.56 12.60 6.54
C PRO A 43 1.92 12.38 5.87
N ASN A 44 2.41 13.40 5.16
CA ASN A 44 3.76 13.40 4.57
C ASN A 44 4.86 13.15 5.63
N ARG A 45 4.63 13.56 6.88
CA ARG A 45 5.55 13.33 8.01
C ARG A 45 5.76 11.85 8.33
N ILE A 46 4.87 10.96 7.90
CA ILE A 46 5.03 9.50 8.04
C ILE A 46 5.50 8.91 6.72
N VAL A 47 4.85 9.26 5.60
CA VAL A 47 5.13 8.65 4.29
C VAL A 47 6.54 8.96 3.79
N PHE A 48 7.01 10.20 3.94
CA PHE A 48 8.33 10.57 3.42
C PHE A 48 9.48 9.88 4.15
N PRO A 49 9.54 9.88 5.50
CA PRO A 49 10.53 9.06 6.21
C PRO A 49 10.40 7.58 5.90
N LEU A 50 9.18 7.06 5.79
CA LEU A 50 8.95 5.66 5.47
C LEU A 50 9.52 5.28 4.10
N TYR A 51 9.29 6.11 3.08
CA TYR A 51 9.86 5.96 1.75
C TYR A 51 11.39 5.93 1.83
N LEU A 52 12.00 6.92 2.50
CA LEU A 52 13.45 7.05 2.59
C LEU A 52 14.09 5.85 3.29
N VAL A 53 13.51 5.41 4.42
CA VAL A 53 13.97 4.21 5.14
C VAL A 53 13.90 2.98 4.22
N GLY A 54 12.84 2.85 3.43
CA GLY A 54 12.70 1.75 2.47
C GLY A 54 13.80 1.77 1.42
N VAL A 55 14.05 2.93 0.80
CA VAL A 55 15.12 3.09 -0.20
C VAL A 55 16.49 2.75 0.38
N ILE A 56 16.84 3.31 1.56
CA ILE A 56 18.13 3.06 2.21
C ILE A 56 18.27 1.58 2.55
N PHE A 57 17.23 0.97 3.12
CA PHE A 57 17.26 -0.43 3.49
C PHE A 57 17.49 -1.33 2.27
N ILE A 58 16.83 -1.06 1.15
CA ILE A 58 17.00 -1.84 -0.09
C ILE A 58 18.41 -1.70 -0.65
N ALA A 59 18.95 -0.48 -0.68
CA ALA A 59 20.32 -0.23 -1.16
C ALA A 59 21.36 -1.05 -0.38
N LEU A 60 21.14 -1.23 0.93
CA LEU A 60 22.07 -1.94 1.82
C LEU A 60 21.83 -3.45 1.88
N ALA A 61 20.57 -3.87 1.90
CA ALA A 61 20.20 -5.27 2.18
C ALA A 61 19.91 -6.10 0.91
N TYR A 62 19.51 -5.45 -0.19
CA TYR A 62 19.10 -6.11 -1.44
C TYR A 62 19.51 -5.32 -2.69
N PRO A 63 20.81 -5.06 -2.91
CA PRO A 63 21.27 -4.30 -4.07
C PRO A 63 20.83 -4.94 -5.40
N GLU A 64 20.71 -6.27 -5.45
CA GLU A 64 20.26 -7.02 -6.61
C GLU A 64 18.79 -6.74 -6.99
N ARG A 65 17.96 -6.32 -6.02
CA ARG A 65 16.55 -6.00 -6.24
C ARG A 65 16.28 -4.51 -6.42
N TRP A 66 17.32 -3.68 -6.39
CA TRP A 66 17.19 -2.23 -6.50
C TRP A 66 16.33 -1.80 -7.69
N MET A 67 16.61 -2.36 -8.87
CA MET A 67 15.90 -2.02 -10.10
C MET A 67 14.42 -2.41 -10.05
N GLU A 68 14.11 -3.63 -9.58
CA GLU A 68 12.73 -4.10 -9.39
C GLU A 68 11.93 -3.13 -8.52
N LEU A 69 12.50 -2.73 -7.38
CA LEU A 69 11.80 -1.97 -6.35
C LEU A 69 11.62 -0.51 -6.78
N MET A 70 12.61 0.09 -7.45
CA MET A 70 12.50 1.42 -8.04
C MET A 70 11.47 1.46 -9.17
N ILE A 71 11.48 0.48 -10.07
CA ILE A 71 10.47 0.39 -11.13
C ILE A 71 9.08 0.19 -10.51
N SER A 72 8.95 -0.70 -9.53
CA SER A 72 7.68 -0.95 -8.85
C SER A 72 7.13 0.31 -8.16
N SER A 73 8.00 1.09 -7.50
CA SER A 73 7.68 2.40 -6.93
C SER A 73 7.25 3.42 -7.99
N ALA A 74 8.03 3.55 -9.07
CA ALA A 74 7.75 4.49 -10.15
C ALA A 74 6.45 4.16 -10.88
N VAL A 75 6.17 2.89 -11.13
CA VAL A 75 4.92 2.43 -11.77
C VAL A 75 3.73 2.64 -10.86
N ALA A 76 3.81 2.23 -9.59
CA ALA A 76 2.70 2.39 -8.64
C ALA A 76 2.40 3.88 -8.38
N GLY A 77 3.43 4.68 -8.09
CA GLY A 77 3.30 6.11 -7.91
C GLY A 77 2.86 6.83 -9.19
N GLY A 78 3.44 6.46 -10.33
CA GLY A 78 3.11 7.03 -11.64
C GLY A 78 1.67 6.77 -12.04
N LEU A 79 1.17 5.54 -11.83
CA LEU A 79 -0.24 5.20 -12.06
C LEU A 79 -1.17 6.10 -11.25
N PHE A 80 -0.90 6.26 -9.95
CA PHE A 80 -1.71 7.10 -9.07
C PHE A 80 -1.59 8.58 -9.41
N LEU A 81 -0.40 9.03 -9.84
CA LEU A 81 -0.19 10.39 -10.31
C LEU A 81 -1.03 10.67 -11.56
N ILE A 82 -1.02 9.76 -12.54
CA ILE A 82 -1.86 9.85 -13.74
C ILE A 82 -3.34 9.92 -13.34
N LEU A 83 -3.80 9.05 -12.44
CA LEU A 83 -5.18 9.07 -11.95
C LEU A 83 -5.54 10.40 -11.26
N ALA A 84 -4.65 10.93 -10.42
CA ALA A 84 -4.84 12.20 -9.73
C ALA A 84 -4.92 13.40 -10.70
N LEU A 85 -4.18 13.35 -11.81
CA LEU A 85 -4.19 14.39 -12.85
C LEU A 85 -5.42 14.28 -13.76
N LEU A 86 -5.83 13.06 -14.12
CA LEU A 86 -7.01 12.81 -14.97
C LEU A 86 -8.33 13.06 -14.24
N VAL A 87 -8.37 12.86 -12.92
CA VAL A 87 -9.57 13.07 -12.10
C VAL A 87 -9.26 14.06 -10.97
N PRO A 88 -9.22 15.37 -11.26
CA PRO A 88 -8.96 16.39 -10.24
C PRO A 88 -9.97 16.31 -9.09
N GLY A 89 -9.47 16.22 -7.86
CA GLY A 89 -10.28 16.08 -6.65
C GLY A 89 -10.80 14.65 -6.38
N GLY A 90 -10.54 13.70 -7.29
CA GLY A 90 -10.89 12.29 -7.09
C GLY A 90 -9.90 11.54 -6.20
N MET A 91 -8.61 11.86 -6.30
CA MET A 91 -7.53 11.19 -5.57
C MET A 91 -6.54 12.19 -4.98
N GLY A 92 -6.07 11.92 -3.75
CA GLY A 92 -5.15 12.81 -3.05
C GLY A 92 -3.70 12.54 -3.42
N MET A 93 -2.86 13.59 -3.45
CA MET A 93 -1.40 13.43 -3.62
C MET A 93 -0.74 12.60 -2.50
N GLY A 94 -1.42 12.46 -1.37
CA GLY A 94 -1.05 11.53 -0.31
C GLY A 94 -1.11 10.06 -0.75
N ASP A 95 -2.16 9.68 -1.48
CA ASP A 95 -2.36 8.33 -2.03
C ASP A 95 -1.27 7.99 -3.04
N VAL A 96 -0.89 8.96 -3.89
CA VAL A 96 0.20 8.84 -4.87
C VAL A 96 1.53 8.47 -4.19
N LYS A 97 1.88 9.20 -3.13
CA LYS A 97 3.11 8.96 -2.38
C LYS A 97 3.06 7.64 -1.60
N LEU A 98 1.89 7.28 -1.09
CA LEU A 98 1.69 5.99 -0.41
C LEU A 98 1.86 4.83 -1.39
N ALA A 99 1.27 4.91 -2.59
CA ALA A 99 1.42 3.90 -3.64
C ALA A 99 2.89 3.75 -4.09
N ALA A 100 3.62 4.86 -4.26
CA ALA A 100 5.06 4.81 -4.54
C ALA A 100 5.83 4.11 -3.41
N THR A 101 5.51 4.45 -2.14
CA THR A 101 6.10 3.80 -0.97
C THR A 101 5.78 2.32 -0.90
N MET A 102 4.57 1.90 -1.25
CA MET A 102 4.22 0.48 -1.35
C MET A 102 5.10 -0.24 -2.38
N GLY A 103 5.39 0.38 -3.53
CA GLY A 103 6.28 -0.20 -4.54
C GLY A 103 7.70 -0.45 -4.04
N ILE A 104 8.24 0.44 -3.20
CA ILE A 104 9.54 0.27 -2.54
C ILE A 104 9.54 -0.96 -1.62
N TYR A 105 8.51 -1.15 -0.79
CA TYR A 105 8.50 -2.26 0.18
C TYR A 105 8.04 -3.60 -0.40
N LEU A 106 7.18 -3.58 -1.42
CA LEU A 106 6.54 -4.80 -1.95
C LEU A 106 7.17 -5.29 -3.26
N GLY A 107 7.91 -4.47 -4.00
CA GLY A 107 8.41 -4.83 -5.33
C GLY A 107 7.27 -5.21 -6.26
N TYR A 108 7.42 -6.29 -7.04
CA TYR A 108 6.35 -6.73 -7.93
C TYR A 108 5.04 -7.09 -7.22
N SER A 109 5.10 -7.45 -5.93
CA SER A 109 3.91 -7.68 -5.12
C SER A 109 3.11 -6.40 -4.87
N VAL A 110 3.57 -5.21 -5.26
CA VAL A 110 2.73 -4.01 -5.26
C VAL A 110 1.50 -4.19 -6.14
N PHE A 111 1.60 -4.94 -7.24
CA PHE A 111 0.50 -5.14 -8.19
C PHE A 111 -0.73 -5.81 -7.56
N PRO A 112 -0.64 -7.01 -6.95
CA PRO A 112 -1.78 -7.59 -6.26
C PRO A 112 -2.27 -6.71 -5.10
N GLY A 113 -1.37 -5.98 -4.43
CA GLY A 113 -1.75 -5.02 -3.38
C GLY A 113 -2.65 -3.88 -3.91
N LEU A 114 -2.29 -3.29 -5.04
CA LEU A 114 -3.11 -2.26 -5.70
C LEU A 114 -4.44 -2.84 -6.20
N MET A 115 -4.44 -4.04 -6.78
CA MET A 115 -5.68 -4.69 -7.21
C MET A 115 -6.65 -4.88 -6.03
N ILE A 116 -6.17 -5.38 -4.89
CA ILE A 116 -6.98 -5.53 -3.69
C ILE A 116 -7.49 -4.18 -3.21
N ALA A 117 -6.65 -3.14 -3.23
CA ALA A 117 -7.07 -1.78 -2.88
C ALA A 117 -8.22 -1.28 -3.78
N PHE A 118 -8.10 -1.44 -5.10
CA PHE A 118 -9.16 -1.04 -6.05
C PHE A 118 -10.45 -1.84 -5.84
N VAL A 119 -10.37 -3.16 -5.67
CA VAL A 119 -11.53 -4.01 -5.45
C VAL A 119 -12.24 -3.63 -4.15
N THR A 120 -11.50 -3.49 -3.06
CA THR A 120 -12.08 -3.14 -1.75
C THR A 120 -12.66 -1.72 -1.75
N ALA A 121 -12.02 -0.76 -2.42
CA ALA A 121 -12.55 0.60 -2.59
C ALA A 121 -13.84 0.60 -3.42
N ALA A 122 -13.88 -0.16 -4.52
CA ALA A 122 -15.05 -0.28 -5.39
C ALA A 122 -16.24 -0.92 -4.66
N LEU A 123 -16.00 -2.02 -3.93
CA LEU A 123 -17.04 -2.69 -3.14
C LEU A 123 -17.60 -1.77 -2.04
N THR A 124 -16.73 -1.07 -1.33
CA THR A 124 -17.14 -0.13 -0.28
C THR A 124 -17.91 1.05 -0.86
N GLY A 125 -17.47 1.61 -1.98
CA GLY A 125 -18.18 2.68 -2.68
C GLY A 125 -19.55 2.23 -3.18
N LEU A 126 -19.63 1.05 -3.81
CA LEU A 126 -20.88 0.48 -4.29
C LEU A 126 -21.86 0.24 -3.13
N PHE A 127 -21.40 -0.34 -2.03
CA PHE A 127 -22.22 -0.57 -0.83
C PHE A 127 -22.77 0.72 -0.24
N LEU A 128 -21.96 1.78 -0.14
CA LEU A 128 -22.39 3.08 0.39
C LEU A 128 -23.40 3.78 -0.51
N ILE A 129 -23.28 3.61 -1.83
CA ILE A 129 -24.25 4.13 -2.80
C ILE A 129 -25.58 3.34 -2.72
N LEU A 130 -25.51 2.01 -2.68
CA LEU A 130 -26.70 1.14 -2.60
C LEU A 130 -27.48 1.36 -1.29
N THR A 131 -26.77 1.57 -0.18
CA THR A 131 -27.38 1.91 1.12
C THR A 131 -27.80 3.37 1.25
N ARG A 132 -27.64 4.18 0.18
CA ARG A 132 -27.94 5.62 0.13
C ARG A 132 -27.24 6.45 1.21
N LYS A 133 -26.17 5.94 1.81
CA LYS A 133 -25.35 6.64 2.80
C LYS A 133 -24.40 7.64 2.16
N LYS A 134 -24.06 7.44 0.89
CA LYS A 134 -23.29 8.36 0.05
C LYS A 134 -23.84 8.40 -1.36
N THR A 135 -23.54 9.48 -2.06
CA THR A 135 -23.78 9.67 -3.49
C THR A 135 -22.48 9.46 -4.28
N ARG A 136 -22.59 9.36 -5.61
CA ARG A 136 -21.41 9.28 -6.51
C ARG A 136 -20.49 10.51 -6.43
N LYS A 137 -20.97 11.61 -5.86
CA LYS A 137 -20.21 12.86 -5.71
C LYS A 137 -19.44 12.93 -4.39
N ASP A 138 -19.74 12.05 -3.45
CA ASP A 138 -19.08 12.08 -2.14
C ASP A 138 -17.69 11.48 -2.21
N TYR A 139 -16.71 12.22 -1.69
CA TYR A 139 -15.34 11.75 -1.58
C TYR A 139 -15.27 10.52 -0.65
N ILE A 140 -14.58 9.48 -1.10
CA ILE A 140 -14.28 8.26 -0.33
C ILE A 140 -12.77 8.19 -0.15
N PRO A 141 -12.27 8.13 1.10
CA PRO A 141 -10.84 8.00 1.34
C PRO A 141 -10.30 6.71 0.72
N PHE A 142 -9.27 6.82 -0.11
CA PHE A 142 -8.69 5.69 -0.82
C PHE A 142 -7.54 5.04 -0.03
N ALA A 143 -6.78 5.82 0.73
CA ALA A 143 -5.68 5.35 1.57
C ALA A 143 -5.98 4.14 2.47
N PRO A 144 -7.16 3.98 3.12
CA PRO A 144 -7.43 2.82 3.96
C PRO A 144 -7.46 1.52 3.15
N HIS A 145 -7.93 1.60 1.91
CA HIS A 145 -7.96 0.48 0.97
C HIS A 145 -6.55 0.17 0.44
N LEU A 146 -5.72 1.19 0.20
CA LEU A 146 -4.29 1.01 -0.09
C LEU A 146 -3.56 0.30 1.05
N VAL A 147 -3.80 0.70 2.30
CA VAL A 147 -3.21 0.05 3.47
C VAL A 147 -3.64 -1.42 3.55
N LEU A 148 -4.92 -1.72 3.37
CA LEU A 148 -5.41 -3.11 3.37
C LEU A 148 -4.73 -3.95 2.28
N GLY A 149 -4.68 -3.42 1.05
CA GLY A 149 -4.00 -4.09 -0.07
C GLY A 149 -2.51 -4.29 0.18
N ALA A 150 -1.84 -3.30 0.77
CA ALA A 150 -0.42 -3.38 1.12
C ALA A 150 -0.15 -4.46 2.18
N ILE A 151 -0.96 -4.52 3.24
CA ILE A 151 -0.81 -5.52 4.30
C ILE A 151 -1.07 -6.92 3.74
N ILE A 152 -2.13 -7.13 2.96
CA ILE A 152 -2.42 -8.45 2.38
C ILE A 152 -1.29 -8.86 1.44
N SER A 153 -0.83 -7.96 0.59
CA SER A 153 0.22 -8.27 -0.37
C SER A 153 1.59 -8.50 0.28
N LEU A 154 1.88 -7.85 1.40
CA LEU A 154 3.09 -8.08 2.18
C LEU A 154 3.25 -9.55 2.60
N PHE A 155 2.15 -10.22 2.92
CA PHE A 155 2.16 -11.61 3.41
C PHE A 155 1.81 -12.65 2.34
N TRP A 156 0.93 -12.29 1.39
CA TRP A 156 0.38 -13.21 0.39
C TRP A 156 0.63 -12.80 -1.07
N GLY A 157 1.33 -11.69 -1.31
CA GLY A 157 1.48 -11.11 -2.65
C GLY A 157 2.21 -12.03 -3.63
N THR A 158 3.24 -12.75 -3.17
CA THR A 158 3.99 -13.69 -4.01
C THR A 158 3.15 -14.91 -4.38
N GLN A 159 2.34 -15.42 -3.44
CA GLN A 159 1.42 -16.54 -3.63
C GLN A 159 0.29 -16.16 -4.59
N ILE A 160 -0.24 -14.93 -4.49
CA ILE A 160 -1.25 -14.41 -5.42
C ILE A 160 -0.65 -14.33 -6.84
N MET A 161 0.58 -13.81 -6.97
CA MET A 161 1.25 -13.74 -8.26
C MET A 161 1.55 -15.12 -8.84
N SER A 162 1.99 -16.09 -8.02
CA SER A 162 2.25 -17.45 -8.50
C SER A 162 0.96 -18.17 -8.91
N ALA A 163 -0.13 -17.97 -8.17
CA ALA A 163 -1.44 -18.50 -8.53
C ALA A 163 -1.91 -17.92 -9.87
N TYR A 164 -1.75 -16.60 -10.08
CA TYR A 164 -2.09 -15.96 -11.35
C TYR A 164 -1.25 -16.51 -12.53
N LYS A 165 0.05 -16.67 -12.34
CA LYS A 165 0.95 -17.26 -13.35
C LYS A 165 0.70 -18.75 -13.62
N GLY A 166 0.09 -19.48 -12.69
CA GLY A 166 -0.24 -20.89 -12.87
C GLY A 166 -1.55 -21.14 -13.61
N LEU A 167 -2.38 -20.10 -13.80
CA LEU A 167 -3.65 -20.18 -14.52
C LEU A 167 -3.49 -19.97 -16.04
N PHE A 168 -2.33 -19.52 -16.50
CA PHE A 168 -2.00 -19.21 -17.89
C PHE A 168 -0.65 -19.81 -18.28
#